data_AF-A0A2P6SHZ3-F1
#
_entry.id   AF-A0A2P6SHZ3-F1
#
_cell.length_a   1.000
_cell.length_b   1.000
_cell.length_c   1.000
_cell.angle_alpha   90.00
_cell.angle_beta   90.00
_cell.angle_gamma   90.00
#
_symmetry.space_group_name_H-M   'P 1'
#
loop_
_entity.id
_entity.type
_entity.pdbx_description
1 polymer ?
#
loop_
_entity_poly.entity_id
_entity_poly.type
_entity_poly.pdbx_seq_one_letter_code
_entity_poly.pdbx_strand_id
1 'polypeptide(L)'
;MVCTLEAHCLVPMSAEDCWSLFKKHAFKNATIGARSHLKEIGRQSVRKCNGLPLAIKCLGGLLCSKLTMGEWESILNSEMWELPQEESDILPSLWFRFKHLPPHLRRCFAYCLIFPKNYEFKTSELVYLWKAEDLLQPIRNKTTDEIGEDNFNDLISRSFFQVSSRSDQYFTMHDLINDLASFVPGEFCFSLLGGRAVIHPPI
;
A
#
# COMPACT_ATOMS: atom_id res chain seq x y z
N MET A 1 29.27 -17.73 16.09
CA MET A 1 28.90 -18.72 15.06
C MET A 1 27.52 -18.32 14.56
N VAL A 2 27.45 -17.67 13.40
CA VAL A 2 26.17 -17.20 12.83
C VAL A 2 25.63 -18.34 11.98
N CYS A 3 24.57 -19.00 12.42
CA CYS A 3 23.84 -19.95 11.58
C CYS A 3 23.00 -19.15 10.59
N THR A 4 23.44 -19.06 9.34
CA THR A 4 22.56 -18.65 8.24
C THR A 4 21.62 -19.82 7.96
N LEU A 5 20.31 -19.65 8.22
CA LEU A 5 19.29 -20.55 7.66
C LEU A 5 19.44 -20.51 6.13
N GLU A 6 19.50 -21.68 5.49
CA GLU A 6 19.47 -21.76 4.03
C GLU A 6 18.21 -21.06 3.51
N ALA A 7 18.40 -20.12 2.58
CA ALA A 7 17.30 -19.42 1.95
C ALA A 7 16.50 -20.43 1.11
N HIS A 8 15.27 -20.74 1.53
CA HIS A 8 14.37 -21.57 0.76
C HIS A 8 13.82 -20.76 -0.41
N CYS A 9 14.33 -21.01 -1.62
CA CYS A 9 13.83 -20.37 -2.83
C CYS A 9 12.42 -20.90 -3.14
N LEU A 10 11.42 -20.03 -3.02
CA LEU A 10 10.04 -20.34 -3.40
C LEU A 10 9.96 -20.55 -4.91
N VAL A 11 9.47 -21.73 -5.31
CA VAL A 11 9.24 -22.04 -6.72
C VAL A 11 7.98 -21.30 -7.20
N PRO A 12 8.04 -20.57 -8.33
CA PRO A 12 6.87 -19.93 -8.94
C PRO A 12 5.74 -20.94 -9.24
N MET A 13 4.49 -20.53 -9.03
CA MET A 13 3.32 -21.35 -9.31
C MET A 13 3.14 -21.56 -10.82
N SER A 14 2.50 -22.67 -11.19
CA SER A 14 2.12 -22.92 -12.58
C SER A 14 1.10 -21.87 -13.05
N ALA A 15 1.11 -21.54 -14.35
CA ALA A 15 0.21 -20.52 -14.90
C ALA A 15 -1.29 -20.79 -14.62
N GLU A 16 -1.69 -22.06 -14.56
CA GLU A 16 -3.09 -22.43 -14.29
C GLU A 16 -3.43 -22.36 -12.79
N ASP A 17 -2.48 -22.64 -11.91
CA ASP A 17 -2.64 -22.42 -10.47
C ASP A 17 -2.69 -20.93 -10.15
N CYS A 18 -1.84 -20.12 -10.81
CA CYS A 18 -1.87 -18.66 -10.72
C CYS A 18 -3.23 -18.11 -11.13
N TRP A 19 -3.77 -18.58 -12.26
CA TRP A 19 -5.08 -18.18 -12.74
C TRP A 19 -6.20 -18.61 -11.79
N SER A 20 -6.11 -19.82 -11.25
CA SER A 20 -7.09 -20.34 -10.29
C SER A 20 -7.09 -19.54 -8.99
N LEU A 21 -5.91 -19.19 -8.48
CA LEU A 21 -5.75 -18.31 -7.33
C LEU A 21 -6.31 -16.91 -7.62
N PHE A 22 -5.94 -16.31 -8.74
CA PHE A 22 -6.44 -15.00 -9.15
C PHE A 22 -7.96 -14.96 -9.21
N LYS A 23 -8.58 -15.95 -9.89
CA LYS A 23 -10.04 -16.03 -10.04
C LYS A 23 -10.77 -15.99 -8.69
N LYS A 24 -10.24 -16.71 -7.69
CA LYS A 24 -10.80 -16.78 -6.34
C LYS A 24 -10.85 -15.41 -5.66
N HIS A 25 -9.90 -14.53 -5.96
CA HIS A 25 -9.79 -13.21 -5.35
C HIS A 25 -10.47 -12.11 -6.19
N ALA A 26 -10.29 -12.10 -7.51
CA ALA A 26 -10.84 -11.08 -8.41
C ALA A 26 -12.36 -11.21 -8.66
N PHE A 27 -12.90 -12.44 -8.61
CA PHE A 27 -14.30 -12.71 -8.92
C PHE A 27 -15.13 -13.14 -7.72
N LYS A 28 -14.63 -12.94 -6.49
CA LYS A 28 -15.26 -13.39 -5.23
C LYS A 28 -16.73 -12.97 -5.09
N ASN A 29 -17.12 -11.83 -5.67
CA ASN A 29 -18.47 -11.24 -5.58
C ASN A 29 -19.23 -11.21 -6.92
N ALA A 30 -18.71 -11.86 -7.96
CA ALA A 30 -19.31 -11.83 -9.30
C ALA A 30 -20.03 -13.13 -9.62
N THR A 31 -21.22 -13.05 -10.21
CA THR A 31 -21.85 -14.21 -10.85
C THR A 31 -20.96 -14.69 -12.00
N ILE A 32 -20.78 -16.01 -12.12
CA ILE A 32 -19.79 -16.69 -12.98
C ILE A 32 -19.85 -16.25 -14.47
N GLY A 33 -20.96 -15.65 -14.91
CA GLY A 33 -21.15 -15.10 -16.26
C GLY A 33 -20.91 -13.59 -16.43
N ALA A 34 -21.06 -12.77 -15.38
CA ALA A 34 -21.11 -11.30 -15.52
C ALA A 34 -19.76 -10.66 -15.91
N ARG A 35 -18.65 -11.38 -15.71
CA ARG A 35 -17.29 -10.88 -15.93
C ARG A 35 -16.48 -11.76 -16.88
N SER A 36 -17.15 -12.51 -17.76
CA SER A 36 -16.50 -13.39 -18.75
C SER A 36 -15.54 -12.62 -19.67
N HIS A 37 -15.91 -11.40 -20.05
CA HIS A 37 -15.10 -10.49 -20.88
C HIS A 37 -13.81 -10.01 -20.18
N LEU A 38 -13.74 -10.07 -18.84
CA LEU A 38 -12.55 -9.69 -18.06
C LEU A 38 -11.55 -10.83 -17.90
N LYS A 39 -11.86 -12.04 -18.40
CA LYS A 39 -10.99 -13.21 -18.22
C LYS A 39 -9.67 -13.06 -18.97
N GLU A 40 -9.71 -12.54 -20.18
CA GLU A 40 -8.51 -12.43 -21.02
C GLU A 40 -7.53 -11.41 -20.43
N ILE A 41 -8.03 -10.22 -20.10
CA ILE A 41 -7.23 -9.19 -19.45
C ILE A 41 -6.72 -9.64 -18.07
N GLY A 42 -7.54 -10.37 -17.31
CA GLY A 42 -7.09 -10.97 -16.04
C GLY A 42 -5.94 -11.95 -16.22
N ARG A 43 -5.95 -12.79 -17.27
CA ARG A 43 -4.84 -13.70 -17.56
C ARG A 43 -3.56 -12.93 -17.91
N GLN A 44 -3.68 -11.81 -18.63
CA GLN A 44 -2.53 -10.94 -18.92
C GLN A 44 -1.98 -10.29 -17.65
N SER A 45 -2.84 -9.79 -16.76
CA SER A 45 -2.41 -9.24 -15.47
C SER A 45 -1.71 -10.28 -14.60
N VAL A 46 -2.21 -11.52 -14.56
CA VAL A 46 -1.59 -12.62 -13.79
C VAL A 46 -0.20 -13.00 -14.30
N ARG A 47 0.02 -12.94 -15.62
CA ARG A 47 1.35 -13.21 -16.21
C ARG A 47 2.40 -12.22 -15.71
N LYS A 48 2.02 -10.97 -15.47
CA LYS A 48 2.92 -9.95 -14.93
C LYS A 48 3.32 -10.18 -13.46
N CYS A 49 2.65 -11.09 -12.75
CA CYS A 49 2.97 -11.44 -11.36
C CYS A 49 4.01 -12.57 -11.22
N ASN A 50 4.64 -13.03 -12.31
CA ASN A 50 5.74 -14.00 -12.32
C ASN A 50 5.52 -15.27 -11.48
N GLY A 51 4.27 -15.73 -11.37
CA GLY A 51 3.93 -16.94 -10.62
C GLY A 51 3.94 -16.78 -9.10
N LEU A 52 4.07 -15.57 -8.56
CA LEU A 52 4.14 -15.31 -7.12
C LEU A 52 2.74 -15.31 -6.49
N PRO A 53 2.43 -16.24 -5.57
CA PRO A 53 1.10 -16.35 -4.97
C PRO A 53 0.63 -15.06 -4.29
N LEU A 54 1.55 -14.32 -3.66
CA LEU A 54 1.21 -13.09 -2.95
C LEU A 54 0.82 -11.98 -3.95
N ALA A 55 1.65 -11.70 -4.94
CA ALA A 55 1.35 -10.70 -5.97
C ALA A 55 0.01 -10.98 -6.68
N ILE A 56 -0.26 -12.26 -6.99
CA ILE A 56 -1.51 -12.71 -7.62
C ILE A 56 -2.74 -12.44 -6.73
N LYS A 57 -2.65 -12.74 -5.41
CA LYS A 57 -3.74 -12.44 -4.46
C LYS A 57 -3.99 -10.94 -4.36
N CYS A 58 -2.93 -10.14 -4.35
CA CYS A 58 -3.01 -8.69 -4.22
C CYS A 58 -3.67 -8.07 -5.44
N LEU A 59 -3.20 -8.43 -6.64
CA LEU A 59 -3.78 -8.00 -7.91
C LEU A 59 -5.24 -8.44 -8.03
N GLY A 60 -5.56 -9.68 -7.63
CA GLY A 60 -6.94 -10.15 -7.58
C GLY A 60 -7.82 -9.34 -6.62
N GLY A 61 -7.30 -8.97 -5.44
CA GLY A 61 -7.97 -8.08 -4.51
C GLY A 61 -8.16 -6.66 -5.04
N LEU A 62 -7.17 -6.10 -5.73
CA LEU A 62 -7.25 -4.77 -6.36
C LEU A 62 -8.34 -4.74 -7.43
N LEU A 63 -8.41 -5.77 -8.26
CA LEU A 63 -9.35 -5.85 -9.37
C LEU A 63 -10.76 -6.31 -8.96
N CYS A 64 -10.96 -6.77 -7.71
CA CYS A 64 -12.24 -7.33 -7.29
C CYS A 64 -13.40 -6.31 -7.28
N SER A 65 -13.07 -5.04 -7.02
CA SER A 65 -14.00 -3.90 -7.00
C SER A 65 -14.16 -3.19 -8.35
N LYS A 66 -13.37 -3.56 -9.36
CA LYS A 66 -13.37 -2.95 -10.70
C LYS A 66 -14.34 -3.70 -11.61
N LEU A 67 -15.25 -2.97 -12.25
CA LEU A 67 -16.37 -3.55 -13.00
C LEU A 67 -16.17 -3.45 -14.52
N THR A 68 -15.32 -2.54 -14.97
CA THR A 68 -15.15 -2.23 -16.40
C THR A 68 -13.81 -2.73 -16.93
N MET A 69 -13.76 -3.01 -18.23
CA MET A 69 -12.53 -3.40 -18.91
C MET A 69 -11.47 -2.28 -18.88
N GLY A 70 -11.88 -1.03 -19.06
CA GLY A 70 -10.97 0.12 -19.04
C GLY A 70 -10.26 0.30 -17.69
N GLU A 71 -10.91 0.00 -16.57
CA GLU A 71 -10.25 0.03 -15.25
C GLU A 71 -9.18 -1.06 -15.12
N TRP A 72 -9.40 -2.23 -15.72
CA TRP A 72 -8.43 -3.32 -15.74
C TRP A 72 -7.26 -3.00 -16.68
N GLU A 73 -7.55 -2.40 -17.84
CA GLU A 73 -6.54 -1.94 -18.81
C GLU A 73 -5.66 -0.83 -18.24
N SER A 74 -6.27 0.12 -17.52
CA SER A 74 -5.54 1.18 -16.82
C SER A 74 -4.53 0.60 -15.83
N ILE A 75 -4.90 -0.43 -15.07
CA ILE A 75 -3.99 -1.11 -14.14
C ILE A 75 -2.94 -1.93 -14.90
N LEU A 76 -3.31 -2.60 -16.00
CA LEU A 76 -2.40 -3.40 -16.80
C LEU A 76 -1.34 -2.55 -17.52
N ASN A 77 -1.70 -1.36 -17.97
CA ASN A 77 -0.86 -0.41 -18.69
C ASN A 77 -0.23 0.65 -17.77
N SER A 78 -0.43 0.52 -16.46
CA SER A 78 0.15 1.44 -15.50
C SER A 78 1.66 1.26 -15.37
N GLU A 79 2.33 2.33 -14.96
CA GLU A 79 3.78 2.38 -14.70
C GLU A 79 4.22 1.37 -13.60
N MET A 80 3.28 0.73 -12.89
CA MET A 80 3.53 -0.34 -11.92
C MET A 80 4.41 -1.46 -12.46
N TRP A 81 4.30 -1.70 -13.77
CA TRP A 81 4.94 -2.82 -14.47
C TRP A 81 6.19 -2.40 -15.24
N GLU A 82 6.53 -1.11 -15.26
CA GLU A 82 7.74 -0.58 -15.91
C GLU A 82 8.92 -0.48 -14.94
N LEU A 83 8.69 -0.75 -13.66
CA LEU A 83 9.76 -0.86 -12.67
C LEU A 83 10.69 -2.04 -12.99
N PRO A 84 11.97 -1.95 -12.59
CA PRO A 84 12.89 -3.09 -12.60
C PRO A 84 12.20 -4.32 -12.02
N GLN A 85 12.41 -5.48 -12.62
CA GLN A 85 11.69 -6.73 -12.34
C GLN A 85 11.76 -7.14 -10.85
N GLU A 86 12.76 -6.66 -10.12
CA GLU A 86 12.94 -6.82 -8.67
C GLU A 86 11.94 -6.00 -7.84
N GLU A 87 11.48 -4.84 -8.33
CA GLU A 87 10.59 -3.90 -7.65
C GLU A 87 9.11 -4.09 -8.06
N SER A 88 8.86 -4.55 -9.30
CA SER A 88 7.50 -4.81 -9.82
C SER A 88 6.75 -5.89 -9.04
N ASP A 89 7.46 -6.85 -8.46
CA ASP A 89 6.89 -7.92 -7.63
C ASP A 89 6.53 -7.43 -6.21
N ILE A 90 7.14 -6.32 -5.78
CA ILE A 90 7.00 -5.76 -4.43
C ILE A 90 5.80 -4.80 -4.35
N LEU A 91 5.50 -4.05 -5.41
CA LEU A 91 4.40 -3.09 -5.44
C LEU A 91 3.00 -3.68 -5.18
N PRO A 92 2.57 -4.80 -5.81
CA PRO A 92 1.29 -5.43 -5.49
C PRO A 92 1.22 -5.89 -4.02
N SER A 93 2.32 -6.43 -3.51
CA SER A 93 2.44 -6.91 -2.13
C SER A 93 2.41 -5.74 -1.11
N LEU A 94 3.02 -4.60 -1.45
CA LEU A 94 2.97 -3.36 -0.68
C LEU A 94 1.58 -2.74 -0.68
N TRP A 95 0.93 -2.68 -1.84
CA TRP A 95 -0.44 -2.21 -1.97
C TRP A 95 -1.41 -3.00 -1.08
N PHE A 96 -1.25 -4.32 -1.04
CA PHE A 96 -2.06 -5.17 -0.18
C PHE A 96 -1.80 -4.91 1.31
N ARG A 97 -0.54 -4.77 1.72
CA ARG A 97 -0.20 -4.38 3.09
C ARG A 97 -0.86 -3.05 3.47
N PHE A 98 -0.86 -2.08 2.55
CA PHE A 98 -1.56 -0.81 2.74
C PHE A 98 -3.08 -0.96 2.86
N LYS A 99 -3.72 -1.73 1.97
CA LYS A 99 -5.18 -1.99 2.00
C LYS A 99 -5.65 -2.67 3.29
N HIS A 100 -4.80 -3.48 3.89
CA HIS A 100 -5.09 -4.19 5.14
C HIS A 100 -4.65 -3.44 6.40
N LEU A 101 -4.13 -2.21 6.28
CA LEU A 101 -3.94 -1.35 7.44
C LEU A 101 -5.29 -1.00 8.07
N PRO A 102 -5.40 -1.09 9.41
CA PRO A 102 -6.49 -0.49 10.15
C PRO A 102 -6.75 0.97 9.71
N PRO A 103 -8.01 1.43 9.65
CA PRO A 103 -8.34 2.76 9.12
C PRO A 103 -7.60 3.94 9.78
N HIS A 104 -7.29 3.84 11.07
CA HIS A 104 -6.54 4.86 11.81
C HIS A 104 -5.06 4.91 11.39
N LEU A 105 -4.41 3.75 11.26
CA LEU A 105 -3.03 3.66 10.77
C LEU A 105 -2.93 4.11 9.32
N ARG A 106 -3.93 3.75 8.49
CA ARG A 106 -3.95 4.13 7.08
C ARG A 106 -3.96 5.65 6.89
N ARG A 107 -4.69 6.39 7.75
CA ARG A 107 -4.70 7.86 7.74
C ARG A 107 -3.34 8.44 8.15
N CYS A 108 -2.79 7.96 9.26
CA CYS A 108 -1.49 8.41 9.75
C CYS A 108 -0.39 8.17 8.70
N PHE A 109 -0.37 6.97 8.13
CA PHE A 109 0.58 6.59 7.09
C PHE A 109 0.40 7.40 5.79
N ALA A 110 -0.84 7.66 5.34
CA ALA A 110 -1.08 8.47 4.15
C ALA A 110 -0.54 9.90 4.29
N TYR A 111 -0.58 10.49 5.48
CA TYR A 111 0.03 11.80 5.73
C TYR A 111 1.56 11.76 5.54
N CYS A 112 2.22 10.69 5.95
CA CYS A 112 3.68 10.56 5.81
C CYS A 112 4.17 10.59 4.35
N LEU A 113 3.28 10.44 3.38
CA LEU A 113 3.63 10.46 1.96
C LEU A 113 3.99 11.87 1.46
N ILE A 114 3.79 12.91 2.28
CA ILE A 114 4.28 14.27 1.98
C ILE A 114 5.79 14.40 2.12
N PHE A 115 6.43 13.49 2.86
CA PHE A 115 7.87 13.55 3.08
C PHE A 115 8.61 13.09 1.83
N PRO A 116 9.73 13.75 1.46
CA PRO A 116 10.52 13.31 0.33
C PRO A 116 11.18 11.94 0.60
N LYS A 117 11.60 11.27 -0.47
CA LYS A 117 12.39 10.04 -0.35
C LYS A 117 13.62 10.27 0.54
N ASN A 118 13.95 9.27 1.36
CA ASN A 118 15.04 9.32 2.34
C ASN A 118 14.90 10.38 3.44
N TYR A 119 13.73 10.99 3.63
CA TYR A 119 13.50 11.87 4.78
C TYR A 119 13.61 11.09 6.09
N GLU A 120 14.42 11.62 7.01
CA GLU A 120 14.62 11.05 8.34
C GLU A 120 13.76 11.83 9.34
N PHE A 121 12.88 11.12 10.07
CA PHE A 121 12.03 11.70 11.10
C PHE A 121 12.20 11.01 12.43
N LYS A 122 11.94 11.73 13.52
CA LYS A 122 11.82 11.16 14.86
C LYS A 122 10.38 10.73 15.15
N THR A 123 10.20 9.77 16.06
CA THR A 123 8.86 9.39 16.54
C THR A 123 8.07 10.60 17.06
N SER A 124 8.70 11.43 17.90
CA SER A 124 8.05 12.61 18.48
C SER A 124 7.64 13.66 17.45
N GLU A 125 8.45 13.85 16.41
CA GLU A 125 8.16 14.74 15.29
C GLU A 125 6.92 14.28 14.53
N LEU A 126 6.88 12.99 14.18
CA LEU A 126 5.76 12.45 13.40
C LEU A 126 4.46 12.41 14.20
N VAL A 127 4.53 12.03 15.48
CA VAL A 127 3.37 12.05 16.40
C VAL A 127 2.83 13.48 16.56
N TYR A 128 3.72 14.47 16.66
CA TYR A 128 3.30 15.88 16.73
C TYR A 128 2.54 16.31 15.49
N LEU A 129 3.00 15.92 14.29
CA LEU A 129 2.31 16.25 13.04
C LEU A 129 0.95 15.56 12.93
N TRP A 130 0.86 14.27 13.28
CA TRP A 130 -0.43 13.57 13.29
C TRP A 130 -1.43 14.17 14.29
N LYS A 131 -0.95 14.71 15.40
CA LYS A 131 -1.76 15.43 16.39
C LYS A 131 -2.24 16.78 15.85
N ALA A 132 -1.36 17.53 15.18
CA ALA A 132 -1.69 18.82 14.58
C ALA A 132 -2.77 18.70 13.50
N GLU A 133 -2.77 17.58 12.76
CA GLU A 133 -3.70 17.29 11.67
C GLU A 133 -4.94 16.48 12.10
N ASP A 134 -5.13 16.30 13.42
CA ASP A 134 -6.26 15.55 14.01
C ASP A 134 -6.43 14.12 13.43
N LEU A 135 -5.31 13.45 13.12
CA LEU A 135 -5.30 12.12 12.51
C LEU A 135 -5.44 10.98 13.55
N LEU A 136 -5.21 11.30 14.82
CA LEU A 136 -5.17 10.35 15.92
C LEU A 136 -6.58 10.12 16.48
N GLN A 137 -7.11 8.91 16.30
CA GLN A 137 -8.42 8.54 16.83
C GLN A 137 -8.39 8.46 18.37
N PRO A 138 -9.31 9.14 19.08
CA PRO A 138 -9.36 9.07 20.54
C PRO A 138 -9.64 7.65 21.04
N ILE A 139 -8.84 7.19 22.00
CA ILE A 139 -9.02 5.92 22.69
C ILE A 139 -9.23 6.20 24.18
N ARG A 140 -10.24 5.57 24.79
CA ARG A 140 -10.53 5.74 26.21
C ARG A 140 -9.32 5.32 27.05
N ASN A 141 -8.98 6.13 28.05
CA ASN A 141 -7.86 5.92 28.98
C ASN A 141 -6.46 5.98 28.34
N LYS A 142 -6.30 6.65 27.19
CA LYS A 142 -4.99 6.97 26.62
C LYS A 142 -4.89 8.44 26.28
N THR A 143 -3.71 9.01 26.47
CA THR A 143 -3.34 10.33 25.97
C THR A 143 -3.13 10.29 24.47
N THR A 144 -3.24 11.45 23.80
CA THR A 144 -3.00 11.55 22.37
C THR A 144 -1.57 11.17 21.99
N ASP A 145 -0.61 11.43 22.87
CA ASP A 145 0.79 11.11 22.62
C ASP A 145 1.03 9.60 22.70
N GLU A 146 0.43 8.91 23.69
CA GLU A 146 0.44 7.43 23.77
C GLU A 146 -0.21 6.78 22.53
N ILE A 147 -1.33 7.33 22.05
CA ILE A 147 -2.00 6.84 20.82
C ILE A 147 -1.10 7.03 19.60
N GLY A 148 -0.40 8.16 19.52
CA GLY A 148 0.55 8.44 18.44
C GLY A 148 1.73 7.46 18.45
N GLU A 149 2.32 7.21 19.62
CA GLU A 149 3.41 6.25 19.78
C GLU A 149 2.96 4.82 19.45
N ASP A 150 1.78 4.41 19.89
CA ASP A 150 1.21 3.10 19.52
C ASP A 150 1.06 2.96 18.00
N ASN A 151 0.50 3.98 17.33
CA ASN A 151 0.34 3.97 15.88
C ASN A 151 1.69 3.91 15.16
N PHE A 152 2.69 4.62 15.67
CA PHE A 152 4.04 4.62 15.13
C PHE A 152 4.69 3.23 15.25
N ASN A 153 4.61 2.63 16.43
CA ASN A 153 5.13 1.29 16.69
C ASN A 153 4.42 0.23 15.85
N ASP A 154 3.11 0.36 15.65
CA ASP A 154 2.34 -0.50 14.76
C ASP A 154 2.83 -0.41 13.31
N LEU A 155 3.15 0.80 12.82
CA LEU A 155 3.69 1.00 11.48
C LEU A 155 5.11 0.43 11.33
N ILE A 156 5.95 0.53 12.35
CA ILE A 156 7.26 -0.18 12.39
C ILE A 156 7.05 -1.69 12.33
N SER A 157 6.16 -2.23 13.18
CA SER A 157 5.91 -3.68 13.27
C SER A 157 5.45 -4.29 11.93
N ARG A 158 4.83 -3.46 11.09
CA ARG A 158 4.32 -3.82 9.76
C ARG A 158 5.31 -3.48 8.64
N SER A 159 6.51 -3.02 8.99
CA SER A 159 7.61 -2.64 8.09
C SER A 159 7.28 -1.46 7.16
N PHE A 160 6.40 -0.55 7.61
CA PHE A 160 6.18 0.72 6.90
C PHE A 160 7.26 1.75 7.20
N PHE A 161 7.81 1.70 8.42
CA PHE A 161 8.98 2.48 8.83
C PHE A 161 10.13 1.54 9.15
N GLN A 162 11.34 1.99 8.82
CA GLN A 162 12.58 1.32 9.17
C GLN A 162 13.47 2.28 9.97
N VAL A 163 14.29 1.71 10.84
CA VAL A 163 15.32 2.46 11.57
C VAL A 163 16.36 2.99 10.58
N SER A 164 16.77 4.24 10.74
CA SER A 164 17.83 4.84 9.94
C SER A 164 19.18 4.15 10.21
N SER A 165 20.01 4.04 9.17
CA SER A 165 21.38 3.56 9.28
C SER A 165 22.28 4.49 10.11
N ARG A 166 21.89 5.75 10.30
CA ARG A 166 22.68 6.77 11.01
C ARG A 166 22.49 6.74 12.52
N SER A 167 21.28 6.39 12.99
CA SER A 167 20.96 6.27 14.42
C SER A 167 19.62 5.57 14.60
N ASP A 168 19.53 4.83 15.70
CA ASP A 168 18.31 4.20 16.23
C ASP A 168 17.20 5.18 16.64
N GLN A 169 17.49 6.48 16.69
CA GLN A 169 16.53 7.54 17.02
C GLN A 169 15.77 8.09 15.81
N TYR A 170 16.22 7.77 14.59
CA TYR A 170 15.63 8.27 13.36
C TYR A 170 15.04 7.12 12.55
N PHE A 171 13.96 7.44 11.85
CA PHE A 171 13.24 6.50 11.02
C PHE A 171 13.12 7.04 9.61
N THR A 172 13.06 6.12 8.65
CA THR A 172 12.81 6.43 7.25
C THR A 172 11.65 5.58 6.76
N MET A 173 10.97 6.09 5.73
CA MET A 173 10.04 5.28 4.96
C MET A 173 10.82 4.54 3.87
N HIS A 174 10.51 3.27 3.63
CA HIS A 174 11.11 2.54 2.51
C HIS A 174 10.81 3.27 1.18
N ASP A 175 11.80 3.35 0.29
CA ASP A 175 11.63 3.99 -1.03
C ASP A 175 10.47 3.37 -1.82
N LEU A 176 10.30 2.06 -1.73
CA LEU A 176 9.19 1.33 -2.36
C LEU A 176 7.79 1.76 -1.87
N ILE A 177 7.71 2.31 -0.66
CA ILE A 177 6.46 2.82 -0.07
C ILE A 177 6.19 4.25 -0.57
N ASN A 178 7.23 5.05 -0.78
CA ASN A 178 7.12 6.34 -1.48
C ASN A 178 6.72 6.14 -2.95
N ASP A 179 7.20 5.06 -3.59
CA ASP A 179 6.80 4.71 -4.95
C ASP A 179 5.33 4.29 -5.02
N LEU A 180 4.82 3.59 -3.99
CA LEU A 180 3.39 3.28 -3.87
C LEU A 180 2.52 4.55 -3.79
N ALA A 181 2.97 5.60 -3.11
CA ALA A 181 2.27 6.87 -2.97
C ALA A 181 2.10 7.61 -4.30
N SER A 182 3.17 7.62 -5.09
CA SER A 182 3.19 8.18 -6.44
C SER A 182 2.27 7.40 -7.38
N PHE A 183 2.04 6.12 -7.08
CA PHE A 183 1.28 5.19 -7.91
C PHE A 183 -0.25 5.20 -7.67
N VAL A 184 -0.72 5.55 -6.47
CA VAL A 184 -2.18 5.58 -6.18
C VAL A 184 -2.68 6.95 -5.68
N PRO A 185 -2.50 8.02 -6.48
CA PRO A 185 -2.84 9.38 -6.07
C PRO A 185 -4.30 9.52 -5.64
N GLY A 186 -5.22 8.72 -6.19
CA GLY A 186 -6.65 8.74 -5.85
C GLY A 186 -7.08 7.99 -4.59
N GLU A 187 -6.25 7.09 -4.03
CA GLU A 187 -6.58 6.38 -2.78
C GLU A 187 -5.85 6.93 -1.56
N PHE A 188 -4.74 7.62 -1.78
CA PHE A 188 -4.05 8.42 -0.77
C PHE A 188 -4.61 9.84 -0.67
N CYS A 189 -5.33 10.32 -1.68
CA CYS A 189 -6.11 11.54 -1.63
C CYS A 189 -7.39 11.34 -0.79
N PHE A 190 -7.23 11.13 0.50
CA PHE A 190 -8.18 11.71 1.45
C PHE A 190 -7.93 13.21 1.41
N SER A 191 -8.78 13.90 0.64
CA SER A 191 -8.98 15.35 0.62
C SER A 191 -8.40 16.09 1.83
N LEU A 192 -7.13 16.50 1.74
CA LEU A 192 -6.53 17.57 2.54
C LEU A 192 -7.05 18.96 2.10
N LEU A 193 -7.90 19.00 1.06
CA LEU A 193 -8.67 20.17 0.63
C LEU A 193 -10.15 19.99 0.95
N GLY A 194 -10.44 19.73 2.22
CA GLY A 194 -11.78 19.64 2.78
C GLY A 194 -12.01 20.70 3.85
N GLY A 195 -11.57 21.94 3.64
CA GLY A 195 -11.89 23.02 4.58
C GLY A 195 -10.94 24.22 4.58
N ARG A 196 -10.91 24.99 3.48
CA ARG A 196 -10.75 26.45 3.54
C ARG A 196 -11.23 27.02 2.22
N ALA A 197 -12.50 27.44 2.21
CA ALA A 197 -12.95 28.42 1.24
C ALA A 197 -12.00 29.62 1.35
N VAL A 198 -11.26 29.89 0.28
CA VAL A 198 -10.55 31.15 0.11
C VAL A 198 -11.65 32.20 -0.04
N ILE A 199 -12.02 32.83 1.07
CA ILE A 199 -12.76 34.09 1.03
C ILE A 199 -11.75 35.12 0.52
N HIS A 200 -11.86 35.47 -0.75
CA HIS A 200 -11.24 36.70 -1.24
C HIS A 200 -11.85 37.88 -0.47
N PRO A 201 -11.04 38.78 0.12
CA PRO A 201 -11.58 40.01 0.67
C PRO A 201 -12.04 40.91 -0.49
N PRO A 202 -13.16 41.63 -0.33
CA PRO A 202 -13.65 42.54 -1.36
C PRO A 202 -12.74 43.77 -1.40
N ILE A 203 -12.44 44.23 -2.61
CA ILE A 203 -12.19 45.65 -2.88
C ILE A 203 -13.46 46.19 -3.50
#